data_AF-A0A830D1A8-F1
#
_entry.id   AF-A0A830D1A8-F1
#
_cell.length_a   1.000
_cell.length_b   1.000
_cell.length_c   1.000
_cell.angle_alpha   90.00
_cell.angle_beta   90.00
_cell.angle_gamma   90.00
#
_symmetry.space_group_name_H-M   'P 1'
#
loop_
_entity.id
_entity.type
_entity.pdbx_description
1 polymer ?
#
loop_
_entity_poly.entity_id
_entity_poly.type
_entity_poly.pdbx_seq_one_letter_code
_entity_poly.pdbx_strand_id
1 'polypeptide(L)' 'MVQNEWRGMGVQQSRGWVHYAIHRPEPHIMLFRRPLNYQQQQESLAAQQNMLAK' A
#
# COMPACT_ATOMS: atom_id res chain seq x y z
N MET A 1 -6.75 4.50 -8.07
CA MET A 1 -5.42 4.31 -8.68
C MET A 1 -4.76 3.10 -8.07
N VAL A 2 -4.35 2.15 -8.91
CA VAL A 2 -3.68 0.92 -8.46
C VAL A 2 -2.22 1.24 -8.13
N GLN A 3 -1.59 0.47 -7.24
CA GLN A 3 -0.21 0.66 -6.79
C GLN A 3 0.79 0.93 -7.94
N ASN A 4 0.54 0.32 -9.10
CA ASN A 4 1.43 0.34 -10.25
C ASN A 4 1.55 1.71 -10.92
N GLU A 5 0.55 2.58 -10.83
CA GLU A 5 0.58 3.88 -11.53
C GLU A 5 1.59 4.85 -10.92
N TRP A 6 1.58 5.02 -9.59
CA TRP A 6 2.52 5.92 -8.91
C TRP A 6 3.93 5.34 -8.80
N ARG A 7 4.07 4.01 -8.73
CA ARG A 7 5.40 3.37 -8.85
C ARG A 7 6.01 3.58 -10.24
N GLY A 8 5.19 3.54 -11.30
CA GLY A 8 5.60 3.84 -12.67
C GLY A 8 6.03 5.30 -12.86
N MET A 9 5.45 6.23 -12.10
CA MET A 9 5.87 7.65 -12.06
C MET A 9 7.16 7.90 -11.25
N GLY A 10 7.78 6.84 -10.68
CA GLY A 10 9.02 6.95 -9.91
C GLY A 10 8.83 7.21 -8.42
N VAL A 11 7.60 7.22 -7.91
CA VAL A 11 7.34 7.39 -6.46
C VAL A 11 7.77 6.12 -5.72
N GLN A 12 8.83 6.23 -4.93
CA GLN A 12 9.32 5.17 -4.07
C GLN A 12 8.90 5.40 -2.62
N GLN A 13 8.15 4.45 -2.08
CA GLN A 13 7.75 4.41 -0.67
C GLN A 13 7.78 2.96 -0.16
N SER A 14 7.74 2.83 1.18
CA SER A 14 7.61 1.55 1.86
C SER A 14 6.34 0.78 1.44
N ARG A 15 6.28 -0.52 1.76
CA ARG A 15 5.11 -1.34 1.41
C ARG A 15 3.90 -0.94 2.28
N GLY A 16 2.69 -1.14 1.76
CA GLY A 16 1.45 -0.89 2.49
C GLY A 16 0.82 0.49 2.28
N TRP A 17 1.47 1.41 1.57
CA TRP A 17 0.85 2.68 1.19
C TRP A 17 -0.17 2.50 0.07
N VAL A 18 -1.33 3.11 0.26
CA VAL A 18 -2.44 3.12 -0.70
C VAL A 18 -2.76 4.56 -1.07
N HIS A 19 -2.73 4.86 -2.37
CA HIS A 19 -3.15 6.16 -2.90
C HIS A 19 -4.69 6.21 -2.87
N TYR A 20 -5.27 7.10 -2.05
CA TYR A 20 -6.71 7.04 -1.75
C TYR A 20 -7.52 8.18 -2.38
N ALA A 21 -6.90 9.29 -2.76
CA ALA A 21 -7.59 10.43 -3.34
C ALA A 21 -6.65 11.27 -4.23
N ILE A 22 -7.22 11.86 -5.27
CA ILE A 22 -6.53 12.81 -6.15
C ILE A 22 -6.95 14.21 -5.72
N HIS A 23 -5.99 15.06 -5.34
CA HIS A 23 -6.27 16.45 -5.05
C HIS A 23 -6.34 17.24 -6.37
N ARG A 24 -7.54 17.66 -6.78
CA ARG A 24 -7.75 18.33 -8.08
C ARG A 24 -7.10 19.71 -8.22
N PRO A 25 -7.07 20.57 -7.18
CA PRO A 25 -6.40 21.88 -7.29
C PRO A 25 -4.91 21.77 -7.61
N GLU A 26 -4.24 20.75 -7.06
CA GLU A 26 -2.80 20.55 -7.21
C GLU A 26 -2.52 19.07 -7.54
N PRO A 27 -2.50 18.69 -8.82
CA PRO A 27 -2.40 17.29 -9.25
C PRO A 27 -1.07 16.62 -8.91
N HIS A 28 -0.06 17.40 -8.54
CA HIS A 28 1.24 16.92 -8.06
C HIS A 28 1.21 16.51 -6.57
N ILE A 29 0.12 16.81 -5.85
CA ILE A 29 -0.10 16.36 -4.47
C ILE A 29 -0.79 15.00 -4.49
N MET A 30 -0.09 13.98 -4.01
CA MET A 30 -0.59 12.61 -3.88
C MET A 30 -0.89 12.28 -2.42
N LEU A 31 -2.09 11.76 -2.17
CA LEU A 31 -2.56 11.43 -0.82
C LEU A 31 -2.46 9.93 -0.57
N PHE A 32 -1.62 9.54 0.38
CA PHE A 32 -1.40 8.14 0.76
C PHE A 32 -1.95 7.85 2.17
N ARG A 33 -2.45 6.64 2.36
CA ARG A 33 -2.81 6.10 3.68
C ARG A 33 -2.20 4.71 3.87
N ARG A 34 -1.91 4.36 5.13
CA ARG A 34 -1.45 3.03 5.54
C ARG A 34 -2.30 2.55 6.71
N PRO A 35 -2.73 1.28 6.76
CA PRO A 35 -3.40 0.74 7.94
C PRO A 35 -2.43 0.71 9.13
N LEU A 36 -2.93 1.04 10.32
CA LEU A 36 -2.12 1.09 11.56
C LEU A 36 -1.50 -0.27 11.88
N ASN A 37 -2.28 -1.34 11.72
CA ASN A 37 -1.87 -2.71 12.01
C ASN A 37 -1.26 -3.42 10.79
N TYR A 38 -0.71 -2.67 9.83
CA TYR A 38 -0.19 -3.23 8.57
C TYR A 38 0.80 -4.38 8.80
N GLN A 39 1.74 -4.20 9.73
CA GLN A 39 2.75 -5.21 10.01
C GLN A 39 2.15 -6.48 10.65
N GLN A 40 1.27 -6.31 11.64
CA GLN A 40 0.59 -7.43 12.29
C GLN A 40 -0.30 -8.22 11.31
N GLN A 41 -0.99 -7.52 10.40
CA GLN A 41 -1.76 -8.16 9.34
C GLN A 41 -0.88 -8.95 8.36
N GLN A 42 0.30 -8.43 8.03
CA GLN A 42 1.22 -9.11 7.12
C GLN A 42 1.79 -10.39 7.76
N GLU A 43 2.14 -10.34 9.04
CA GLU A 43 2.64 -11.48 9.81
C GLU A 43 1.57 -12.56 9.98
N SER A 44 0.31 -12.18 10.28
CA SER A 44 -0.79 -13.14 10.43
C SER A 44 -1.15 -13.83 9.11
N LEU A 45 -1.18 -13.08 8.00
CA LEU A 45 -1.41 -13.64 6.67
C LEU A 45 -0.30 -14.64 6.28
N ALA A 46 0.96 -14.30 6.55
CA ALA A 46 2.08 -15.19 6.29
C ALA A 46 2.03 -16.45 7.16
N ALA A 47 1.67 -16.32 8.44
CA ALA A 47 1.49 -17.45 9.34
C ALA A 47 0.36 -18.39 8.88
N GLN A 48 -0.77 -17.83 8.43
CA GLN A 48 -1.89 -18.61 7.92
C GLN A 48 -1.55 -19.35 6.62
N GLN A 49 -0.82 -18.71 5.69
CA GLN A 49 -0.35 -19.38 4.47
C GLN A 49 0.59 -20.55 4.79
N ASN A 50 1.52 -20.38 5.72
CA ASN A 50 2.44 -21.45 6.13
C ASN A 50 1.74 -22.61 6.84
N MET A 51 0.57 -22.37 7.45
CA MET A 51 -0.24 -23.42 8.08
C MET A 51 -1.05 -24.22 7.05
N LEU A 52 -1.56 -23.57 6.01
CA LEU A 52 -2.31 -24.21 4.92
C LEU A 52 -1.42 -24.99 3.94
N ALA A 53 -0.14 -24.63 3.85
CA ALA A 53 0.84 -25.26 2.98
C ALA A 53 1.50 -26.53 3.59
N LYS A 54 1.06 -26.96 4.78
CA LYS A 54 1.46 -28.19 5.47
C LYS A 54 0.31 -29.19 5.47
#